data_AF-A0A7C4V6Z0-F1
#
_entry.id   AF-A0A7C4V6Z0-F1
#
_cell.length_a   1.000
_cell.length_b   1.000
_cell.length_c   1.000
_cell.angle_alpha   90.00
_cell.angle_beta   90.00
_cell.angle_gamma   90.00
#
_symmetry.space_group_name_H-M   'P 1'
#
loop_
_entity.id
_entity.type
_entity.pdbx_description
1 polymer ?
#
loop_
_entity_poly.entity_id
_entity_poly.type
_entity_poly.pdbx_seq_one_letter_code
_entity_poly.pdbx_strand_id
1 'polypeptide(L)'
;MIFTREISDPLTGLVKKLDAQVGKAGKNKMAAIVVVLTDDEGAEKRLKDLADVEQIKNVSLAVLENPAGPPAYKIAKDAEVTVLLYKQHKVAANHAFRKGQFNEMSVEKVVADLPKIIQ
;
A
#
# COMPACT_ATOMS: atom_id res chain seq x y z
N MET A 1 3.23 -0.09 -5.10
CA MET A 1 3.65 -0.87 -3.91
C MET A 1 3.47 -0.03 -2.67
N ILE A 2 2.94 -0.61 -1.61
CA ILE A 2 2.75 0.05 -0.32
C ILE A 2 3.40 -0.80 0.76
N PHE A 3 4.19 -0.16 1.62
CA PHE A 3 4.71 -0.73 2.85
C PHE A 3 4.06 0.00 4.01
N THR A 4 3.54 -0.73 4.97
CA THR A 4 2.91 -0.16 6.17
C THR A 4 3.30 -0.97 7.39
N ARG A 5 3.41 -0.35 8.57
CA ARG A 5 3.63 -1.08 9.83
C ARG A 5 2.35 -1.36 10.60
N GLU A 6 1.28 -0.66 10.26
CA GLU A 6 0.00 -0.76 10.96
C GLU A 6 -1.15 -0.81 9.96
N ILE A 7 -2.24 -1.49 10.34
CA ILE A 7 -3.49 -1.50 9.58
C ILE A 7 -4.39 -0.42 10.20
N SER A 8 -4.58 0.68 9.48
CA SER A 8 -5.35 1.85 9.93
C SER A 8 -6.48 2.18 8.96
N ASP A 9 -7.49 2.93 9.41
CA ASP A 9 -8.64 3.30 8.56
C ASP A 9 -8.23 4.04 7.27
N PRO A 10 -7.27 4.99 7.29
CA PRO A 10 -6.78 5.61 6.06
C PRO A 10 -6.13 4.60 5.10
N LEU A 11 -5.49 3.54 5.62
CA LEU A 11 -4.91 2.48 4.80
C LEU A 11 -6.01 1.71 4.11
N THR A 12 -7.05 1.30 4.85
CA THR A 12 -8.23 0.63 4.30
C THR A 12 -8.85 1.46 3.18
N GLY A 13 -9.01 2.78 3.39
CA GLY A 13 -9.49 3.71 2.37
C GLY A 13 -8.62 3.74 1.11
N LEU A 14 -7.29 3.76 1.27
CA LEU A 14 -6.35 3.69 0.14
C LEU A 14 -6.47 2.35 -0.59
N VAL A 15 -6.52 1.23 0.12
CA VAL A 15 -6.62 -0.12 -0.47
C VAL A 15 -7.90 -0.26 -1.29
N LYS A 16 -9.04 0.21 -0.79
CA LYS A 16 -10.32 0.22 -1.53
C LYS A 16 -10.23 1.03 -2.82
N LYS A 17 -9.65 2.24 -2.75
CA LYS A 17 -9.46 3.10 -3.92
C LYS A 17 -8.55 2.41 -4.95
N LEU A 18 -7.47 1.77 -4.50
CA LEU A 18 -6.56 1.03 -5.38
C LEU A 18 -7.22 -0.20 -5.98
N ASP A 19 -8.01 -0.95 -5.22
CA ASP A 19 -8.74 -2.12 -5.70
C ASP A 19 -9.65 -1.76 -6.87
N ALA A 20 -10.45 -0.70 -6.69
CA ALA A 20 -11.33 -0.19 -7.73
C ALA A 20 -10.55 0.30 -8.96
N GLN A 21 -9.41 0.97 -8.76
CA GLN A 21 -8.58 1.47 -9.87
C GLN A 21 -7.90 0.34 -10.64
N VAL A 22 -7.36 -0.68 -9.95
CA VAL A 22 -6.78 -1.87 -10.60
C VAL A 22 -7.86 -2.65 -11.36
N GLY A 23 -9.04 -2.83 -10.74
CA GLY A 23 -10.19 -3.45 -11.39
C GLY A 23 -10.62 -2.72 -12.67
N LYS A 24 -10.60 -1.38 -12.68
CA LYS A 24 -10.91 -0.55 -13.86
C LYS A 24 -9.81 -0.56 -14.92
N ALA A 25 -8.55 -0.52 -14.51
CA ALA A 25 -7.41 -0.49 -15.42
C ALA A 25 -7.19 -1.85 -16.13
N GLY A 26 -7.63 -2.95 -15.52
CA GLY A 26 -7.45 -4.30 -16.04
C GLY A 26 -6.06 -4.87 -15.75
N LYS A 27 -5.97 -6.21 -15.77
CA LYS A 27 -4.84 -6.99 -15.23
C LYS A 27 -3.44 -6.67 -15.79
N ASN A 28 -3.35 -6.02 -16.96
CA ASN A 28 -2.07 -5.77 -17.64
C ASN A 28 -1.58 -4.32 -17.52
N LYS A 29 -2.32 -3.43 -16.85
CA LYS A 29 -2.00 -1.99 -16.81
C LYS A 29 -1.51 -1.49 -15.47
N MET A 30 -2.01 -2.07 -14.38
CA MET A 30 -1.66 -1.66 -13.02
C MET A 30 -1.79 -2.84 -12.08
N ALA A 31 -0.87 -2.96 -11.14
CA ALA A 31 -0.96 -3.88 -10.02
C ALA A 31 -0.70 -3.11 -8.73
N ALA A 32 -1.42 -3.47 -7.66
CA ALA A 32 -1.21 -2.94 -6.34
C ALA A 32 -0.89 -4.08 -5.37
N ILE A 33 0.09 -3.85 -4.52
CA ILE A 33 0.44 -4.74 -3.43
C ILE A 33 0.67 -3.92 -2.17
N VAL A 34 0.12 -4.40 -1.06
CA VAL A 34 0.30 -3.88 0.28
C VAL A 34 1.08 -4.91 1.07
N VAL A 35 2.19 -4.49 1.66
CA VAL A 35 3.04 -5.32 2.50
C VAL A 35 3.00 -4.73 3.90
N VAL A 36 2.44 -5.47 4.85
CA VAL A 36 2.43 -5.12 6.27
C VAL A 36 3.73 -5.62 6.90
N LEU A 37 4.58 -4.69 7.34
CA LEU A 37 5.86 -4.90 7.98
C LEU A 37 5.66 -4.99 9.50
N THR A 38 5.44 -6.19 10.02
CA THR A 38 5.07 -6.39 11.43
C THR A 38 5.50 -7.76 11.93
N ASP A 39 5.75 -7.84 13.23
CA ASP A 39 6.11 -9.05 13.97
C ASP A 39 4.87 -9.68 14.64
N ASP A 40 3.70 -9.07 14.44
CA ASP A 40 2.44 -9.50 15.02
C ASP A 40 1.88 -10.71 14.23
N GLU A 41 1.94 -11.89 14.84
CA GLU A 41 1.35 -13.13 14.31
C GLU A 41 -0.14 -13.01 13.97
N GLY A 42 -0.86 -12.08 14.61
CA GLY A 42 -2.27 -11.80 14.34
C GLY A 42 -2.52 -10.93 13.11
N ALA A 43 -1.48 -10.34 12.51
CA ALA A 43 -1.63 -9.39 11.41
C ALA A 43 -2.19 -10.04 10.14
N GLU A 44 -1.79 -11.28 9.83
CA GLU A 44 -2.31 -11.99 8.65
C GLU A 44 -3.81 -12.21 8.75
N LYS A 45 -4.30 -12.59 9.94
CA LYS A 45 -5.74 -12.75 10.18
C LYS A 45 -6.48 -11.43 10.02
N ARG A 46 -6.01 -10.34 10.65
CA ARG A 46 -6.64 -9.01 10.51
C ARG A 46 -6.65 -8.52 9.06
N LEU A 47 -5.59 -8.82 8.31
CA LEU A 47 -5.48 -8.46 6.90
C LEU A 47 -6.46 -9.26 6.02
N LYS A 48 -6.66 -10.55 6.31
CA LYS A 48 -7.70 -11.38 5.68
C LYS A 48 -9.11 -10.88 6.02
N ASP A 49 -9.38 -10.64 7.31
CA ASP A 49 -10.67 -10.13 7.77
C ASP A 49 -11.01 -8.79 7.09
N LEU A 50 -10.02 -7.88 6.98
CA LEU A 50 -10.17 -6.62 6.25
C LEU A 50 -10.48 -6.87 4.77
N ALA A 51 -9.74 -7.77 4.12
CA ALA A 51 -9.96 -8.11 2.72
C ALA A 51 -11.37 -8.65 2.47
N ASP A 52 -11.88 -9.47 3.38
CA ASP A 52 -13.21 -10.07 3.30
C ASP A 52 -14.31 -9.02 3.57
N VAL A 53 -14.17 -8.21 4.61
CA VAL A 53 -15.13 -7.14 4.94
C VAL A 53 -15.21 -6.11 3.81
N GLU A 54 -14.07 -5.70 3.28
CA GLU A 54 -13.98 -4.67 2.24
C GLU A 54 -14.04 -5.21 0.81
N GLN A 55 -14.16 -6.54 0.67
CA GLN A 55 -14.27 -7.24 -0.61
C GLN A 55 -13.11 -6.92 -1.57
N ILE A 56 -11.88 -6.86 -1.05
CA ILE A 56 -10.66 -6.61 -1.82
C ILE A 56 -10.35 -7.82 -2.70
N LYS A 57 -10.21 -7.60 -4.01
CA LYS A 57 -10.09 -8.68 -5.03
C LYS A 57 -8.91 -8.49 -5.98
N ASN A 58 -8.47 -7.26 -6.16
CA ASN A 58 -7.50 -6.82 -7.16
C ASN A 58 -6.17 -6.37 -6.55
N VAL A 59 -6.13 -6.12 -5.24
CA VAL A 59 -4.91 -5.76 -4.50
C VAL A 59 -4.32 -6.99 -3.84
N SER A 60 -3.03 -7.26 -4.06
CA SER A 60 -2.32 -8.29 -3.31
C SER A 60 -2.01 -7.79 -1.91
N LEU A 61 -2.32 -8.59 -0.90
CA LEU A 61 -2.06 -8.29 0.49
C LEU A 61 -1.03 -9.29 1.01
N ALA A 62 0.01 -8.81 1.68
CA ALA A 62 1.08 -9.62 2.22
C ALA A 62 1.47 -9.12 3.61
N VAL A 63 1.93 -10.03 4.45
CA VAL A 63 2.58 -9.73 5.73
C VAL A 63 4.05 -10.13 5.59
N LEU A 64 4.94 -9.30 6.12
CA LEU A 64 6.36 -9.58 6.20
C LEU A 64 6.80 -9.36 7.65
N GLU A 65 7.31 -10.43 8.26
CA GLU A 65 7.90 -10.45 9.61
C GLU A 65 9.28 -9.77 9.63
N ASN A 66 9.30 -8.52 9.19
CA ASN A 66 10.49 -7.68 9.20
C ASN A 66 10.06 -6.19 9.19
N PRO A 67 10.07 -5.49 10.34
CA PRO A 67 9.64 -4.10 10.47
C PRO A 67 10.52 -3.12 9.70
N ALA A 68 11.76 -3.50 9.40
CA ALA A 68 12.67 -2.71 8.57
C ALA A 68 12.33 -2.80 7.07
N GLY A 69 11.54 -3.80 6.67
CA GLY A 69 11.22 -4.09 5.28
C GLY A 69 12.41 -4.64 4.49
N PRO A 70 12.23 -4.92 3.20
CA PRO A 70 13.31 -5.46 2.38
C PRO A 70 14.40 -4.40 2.17
N PRO A 71 15.69 -4.70 2.44
CA PRO A 71 16.78 -3.70 2.47
C PRO A 71 16.93 -2.89 1.18
N ALA A 72 16.63 -3.49 0.03
CA ALA A 72 16.73 -2.85 -1.28
C ALA A 72 15.79 -1.64 -1.44
N TYR A 73 14.65 -1.61 -0.74
CA TYR A 73 13.70 -0.50 -0.82
C TYR A 73 14.06 0.69 0.09
N LYS A 74 15.04 0.52 1.01
CA LYS A 74 15.51 1.57 1.92
C LYS A 74 14.35 2.29 2.64
N ILE A 75 13.40 1.52 3.16
CA ILE A 75 12.25 2.05 3.90
C ILE A 75 12.76 2.83 5.12
N ALA A 76 12.31 4.07 5.28
CA ALA A 76 12.78 4.93 6.35
C ALA A 76 12.33 4.36 7.71
N LYS A 77 13.23 4.40 8.71
CA LYS A 77 12.95 3.84 10.03
C LYS A 77 11.78 4.54 10.74
N ASP A 78 11.56 5.81 10.45
CA ASP A 78 10.50 6.65 10.99
C ASP A 78 9.22 6.69 10.13
N ALA A 79 9.23 6.06 8.95
CA ALA A 79 8.04 5.94 8.12
C ALA A 79 7.11 4.85 8.68
N GLU A 80 5.87 5.25 8.96
CA GLU A 80 4.77 4.33 9.26
C GLU A 80 4.23 3.73 7.96
N VAL A 81 4.08 4.57 6.94
CA VAL A 81 3.59 4.19 5.61
C VAL A 81 4.53 4.72 4.54
N THR A 82 4.93 3.85 3.62
CA THR A 82 5.68 4.22 2.41
C THR A 82 4.93 3.74 1.18
N VAL A 83 4.66 4.64 0.25
CA VAL A 83 4.00 4.34 -1.02
C VAL A 83 4.95 4.60 -2.17
N LEU A 84 5.25 3.55 -2.92
CA LEU A 84 6.08 3.56 -4.12
C LEU A 84 5.21 3.35 -5.35
N LEU A 85 5.15 4.37 -6.20
CA LEU A 85 4.53 4.29 -7.52
C LEU A 85 5.65 4.20 -8.54
N TYR A 86 5.67 3.11 -9.31
CA TYR A 86 6.69 2.89 -10.34
C TYR A 86 6.07 2.29 -11.60
N LYS A 87 6.76 2.48 -12.71
CA LYS A 87 6.43 1.91 -14.01
C LYS A 87 7.72 1.44 -14.67
N GLN A 88 7.73 0.22 -15.23
CA GLN A 88 8.90 -0.36 -15.89
C GLN A 88 10.19 -0.23 -15.05
N HIS A 89 10.07 -0.56 -13.76
CA HIS A 89 11.15 -0.46 -12.75
C HIS A 89 11.68 0.95 -12.47
N LYS A 90 11.05 2.00 -13.00
CA LYS A 90 11.37 3.40 -12.70
C LYS A 90 10.35 3.98 -11.71
N VAL A 91 10.83 4.47 -10.57
CA VAL A 91 10.01 5.16 -9.58
C VAL A 91 9.49 6.48 -10.16
N ALA A 92 8.18 6.63 -10.21
CA ALA A 92 7.49 7.85 -10.65
C ALA A 92 7.10 8.73 -9.45
N ALA A 93 6.82 8.13 -8.29
CA ALA A 93 6.61 8.82 -7.03
C ALA A 93 6.99 7.93 -5.84
N ASN A 94 7.50 8.56 -4.79
CA ASN A 94 7.80 7.93 -3.50
C ASN A 94 7.27 8.84 -2.38
N HIS A 95 6.30 8.33 -1.63
CA HIS A 95 5.68 9.03 -0.51
C HIS A 95 6.01 8.30 0.79
N ALA A 96 6.69 8.96 1.72
CA ALA A 96 6.97 8.42 3.04
C ALA A 96 6.26 9.27 4.10
N PHE A 97 5.38 8.63 4.87
CA PHE A 97 4.60 9.26 5.92
C PHE A 97 5.08 8.76 7.28
N ARG A 98 5.42 9.69 8.17
CA ARG A 98 5.73 9.35 9.56
C ARG A 98 4.47 8.98 10.33
N LYS A 99 4.68 8.53 11.56
CA LYS A 99 3.58 8.19 12.46
C LYS A 99 2.55 9.32 12.57
N GLY A 100 1.28 9.03 12.29
CA GLY A 100 0.19 10.01 12.32
C GLY A 100 0.13 11.01 11.16
N GLN A 101 1.04 10.94 10.18
CA GLN A 101 1.00 11.77 8.97
C GLN A 101 0.18 11.13 7.84
N PHE A 102 -0.14 9.84 7.96
CA PHE A 102 -0.95 9.14 6.99
C PHE A 102 -2.44 9.29 7.34
N ASN A 103 -3.14 10.08 6.53
CA ASN A 103 -4.54 10.46 6.70
C ASN A 103 -5.23 10.57 5.33
N GLU A 104 -6.51 10.95 5.32
CA GLU A 104 -7.30 11.05 4.09
C GLU A 104 -6.67 11.97 3.02
N MET A 105 -6.11 13.13 3.41
CA MET A 105 -5.41 14.01 2.47
C MET A 105 -4.18 13.34 1.87
N SER A 106 -3.43 12.57 2.66
CA SER A 106 -2.30 11.78 2.20
C SER A 106 -2.73 10.68 1.23
N VAL A 107 -3.88 10.04 1.47
CA VAL A 107 -4.49 9.07 0.55
C VAL A 107 -4.84 9.73 -0.79
N GLU A 108 -5.45 10.91 -0.77
CA GLU A 108 -5.78 11.65 -1.99
C GLU A 108 -4.55 12.04 -2.80
N LYS A 109 -3.48 12.50 -2.15
CA LYS A 109 -2.19 12.78 -2.82
C LYS A 109 -1.64 11.56 -3.54
N VAL A 110 -1.68 10.39 -2.90
CA VAL A 110 -1.23 9.13 -3.51
C VAL A 110 -2.11 8.76 -4.71
N VAL A 111 -3.44 8.89 -4.57
CA VAL A 111 -4.39 8.56 -5.64
C VAL A 111 -4.24 9.51 -6.83
N ALA A 112 -3.98 10.80 -6.59
CA ALA A 112 -3.73 11.80 -7.62
C ALA A 112 -2.45 11.51 -8.44
N ASP A 113 -1.50 10.78 -7.87
CA ASP A 113 -0.27 10.37 -8.56
C ASP A 113 -0.40 9.07 -9.36
N LEU A 114 -1.50 8.32 -9.22
CA LEU A 114 -1.73 7.07 -9.97
C LEU A 114 -1.64 7.22 -11.49
N PRO A 115 -2.15 8.31 -12.12
CA PRO A 115 -1.99 8.51 -13.55
C PRO A 115 -0.53 8.53 -14.02
N LYS A 116 0.46 8.78 -13.15
CA LYS A 116 1.88 8.74 -13.50
C LYS A 116 2.36 7.32 -13.86
N ILE A 117 1.64 6.28 -13.43
CA ILE A 117 1.99 4.88 -13.66
C ILE A 117 0.99 4.12 -14.53
N ILE A 118 -0.19 4.69 -14.79
CA ILE A 118 -1.25 4.10 -15.62
C ILE A 118 -1.04 4.49 -17.10
N GLN A 119 -1.36 3.58 -18.03
CA GLN A 119 -1.34 3.80 -19.48
C GLN A 119 -2.73 3.70 -20.12
#